data_AF-A0A0B5EWH6-F1
#
_entry.id   AF-A0A0B5EWH6-F1
#
_cell.length_a   1.000
_cell.length_b   1.000
_cell.length_c   1.000
_cell.angle_alpha   90.00
_cell.angle_beta   90.00
_cell.angle_gamma   90.00
#
_symmetry.space_group_name_H-M   'P 1'
#
loop_
_entity.id
_entity.type
_entity.pdbx_description
1 polymer ?
#
loop_
_entity_poly.entity_id
_entity_poly.type
_entity_poly.pdbx_seq_one_letter_code
_entity_poly.pdbx_strand_id
1 'polypeptide(L)'
;MDRREVAAALAYLGRLDPRTIRTDTGRAREQIAQWQELLAEVPFTTDHGWDVREAIRAHVLESPYPMLPVDLARGWRACRRDRLARHTDPTPFADPDDPTAWQAELLRSRSAVATGAAAPSSQRQLPSGARTRDIKERLCETGSCIPPAVRAELDRYRRGRAVGEATAARETPAHSVPEDRRPVPSRRGDTARSGTEPRRPMMPATATSSVGTVP
;
A
#
# COMPACT_ATOMS: atom_id res chain seq x y z
N MET A 1 21.44 -8.44 2.26
CA MET A 1 21.96 -9.58 1.48
C MET A 1 23.47 -9.64 1.60
N ASP A 2 24.01 -10.84 1.72
CA ASP A 2 25.46 -11.03 1.71
C ASP A 2 26.04 -11.02 0.29
N ARG A 3 27.38 -11.02 0.19
CA ARG A 3 28.10 -10.97 -1.09
C ARG A 3 27.81 -12.18 -2.00
N ARG A 4 27.61 -13.37 -1.43
CA ARG A 4 27.33 -14.61 -2.17
C ARG A 4 25.90 -14.58 -2.71
N GLU A 5 24.95 -14.11 -1.93
CA GLU A 5 23.56 -13.91 -2.34
C GLU A 5 23.45 -12.90 -3.49
N VAL A 6 24.18 -11.78 -3.41
CA VAL A 6 24.25 -10.79 -4.49
C VAL A 6 24.83 -11.40 -5.77
N ALA A 7 25.93 -12.16 -5.66
CA ALA A 7 26.51 -12.85 -6.81
C ALA A 7 25.51 -13.85 -7.44
N ALA A 8 24.76 -14.58 -6.61
CA ALA A 8 23.73 -15.50 -7.08
C ALA A 8 22.56 -14.77 -7.77
N ALA A 9 22.13 -13.61 -7.25
CA ALA A 9 21.11 -12.77 -7.86
C ALA A 9 21.56 -12.24 -9.23
N LEU A 10 22.78 -11.69 -9.32
CA LEU A 10 23.36 -11.21 -10.58
C LEU A 10 23.55 -12.33 -11.61
N ALA A 11 23.99 -13.52 -11.18
CA ALA A 11 24.09 -14.68 -12.05
C ALA A 11 22.72 -15.14 -12.58
N TYR A 12 21.69 -15.12 -11.73
CA TYR A 12 20.32 -15.43 -12.15
C TYR A 12 19.77 -14.38 -13.11
N LEU A 13 19.98 -13.09 -12.82
CA LEU A 13 19.60 -11.98 -13.71
C LEU A 13 20.29 -12.11 -15.07
N GLY A 14 21.59 -12.39 -15.11
CA GLY A 14 22.34 -12.60 -16.36
C GLY A 14 21.82 -13.76 -17.21
N ARG A 15 21.26 -14.81 -16.60
CA ARG A 15 20.61 -15.90 -17.34
C ARG A 15 19.30 -15.49 -18.00
N LEU A 16 18.57 -14.53 -17.42
CA LEU A 16 17.29 -14.06 -17.95
C LEU A 16 17.44 -12.86 -18.88
N ASP A 17 18.36 -11.95 -18.57
CA ASP A 17 18.73 -10.79 -19.37
C ASP A 17 20.26 -10.78 -19.63
N PRO A 18 20.70 -11.33 -20.78
CA PRO A 18 22.11 -11.37 -21.14
C PRO A 18 22.81 -10.01 -21.19
N ARG A 19 22.07 -8.89 -21.31
CA ARG A 19 22.63 -7.52 -21.34
C ARG A 19 23.31 -7.14 -20.01
N THR A 20 22.95 -7.84 -18.94
CA THR A 20 23.47 -7.59 -17.59
C THR A 20 24.76 -8.34 -17.30
N ILE A 21 25.15 -9.29 -18.15
CA ILE A 21 26.36 -10.10 -17.98
C ILE A 21 27.62 -9.21 -18.07
N ARG A 22 28.60 -9.49 -17.21
CA ARG A 22 29.95 -8.93 -17.27
C ARG A 22 30.94 -10.05 -17.54
N THR A 23 31.74 -9.91 -18.59
CA THR A 23 32.76 -10.88 -19.00
C THR A 23 34.09 -10.66 -18.29
N ASP A 24 34.36 -9.43 -17.86
CA ASP A 24 35.54 -9.11 -17.06
C ASP A 24 35.32 -9.42 -15.57
N THR A 25 36.26 -10.17 -14.99
CA THR A 25 36.17 -10.63 -13.59
C THR A 25 36.36 -9.47 -12.60
N GLY A 26 37.16 -8.46 -12.93
CA GLY A 26 37.34 -7.26 -12.09
C GLY A 26 36.04 -6.47 -11.97
N ARG A 27 35.44 -6.14 -13.12
CA ARG A 27 34.13 -5.46 -13.21
C ARG A 27 33.01 -6.24 -12.53
N ALA A 28 32.99 -7.57 -12.65
CA ALA A 28 32.02 -8.39 -11.95
C ALA A 28 32.16 -8.27 -10.42
N ARG A 29 33.39 -8.27 -9.89
CA ARG A 29 33.63 -8.08 -8.45
C ARG A 29 33.23 -6.70 -7.95
N GLU A 30 33.50 -5.65 -8.74
CA GLU A 30 33.07 -4.28 -8.45
C GLU A 30 31.54 -4.18 -8.42
N GLN A 31 30.86 -4.76 -9.41
CA GLN A 31 29.40 -4.77 -9.48
C GLN A 31 28.78 -5.49 -8.28
N ILE A 32 29.34 -6.64 -7.86
CA ILE A 32 28.91 -7.35 -6.66
C ILE A 32 29.08 -6.47 -5.42
N ALA A 33 30.22 -5.79 -5.26
CA ALA A 33 30.46 -4.92 -4.12
C ALA A 33 29.47 -3.75 -4.07
N GLN A 34 29.23 -3.10 -5.21
CA GLN A 34 28.24 -2.02 -5.33
C GLN A 34 26.82 -2.49 -5.00
N TRP A 35 26.41 -3.65 -5.51
CA TRP A 35 25.08 -4.19 -5.22
C TRP A 35 24.93 -4.60 -3.76
N GLN A 36 25.99 -5.16 -3.15
CA GLN A 36 25.99 -5.51 -1.73
C GLN A 36 25.77 -4.28 -0.86
N GLU A 37 26.45 -3.17 -1.14
CA GLU A 37 26.27 -1.92 -0.40
C GLU A 37 24.81 -1.42 -0.49
N LEU A 38 24.23 -1.44 -1.69
CA LEU A 38 22.87 -0.94 -1.93
C LEU A 38 21.76 -1.90 -1.43
N LEU A 39 22.06 -3.19 -1.30
CA LEU A 39 21.12 -4.24 -0.91
C LEU A 39 21.41 -4.83 0.48
N ALA A 40 22.20 -4.15 1.31
CA ALA A 40 22.56 -4.61 2.65
C ALA A 40 21.31 -5.01 3.48
N GLU A 41 20.27 -4.19 3.44
CA GLU A 41 19.00 -4.34 4.19
C GLU A 41 17.93 -5.16 3.47
N VAL A 42 18.22 -5.68 2.27
CA VAL A 42 17.29 -6.52 1.51
C VAL A 42 17.62 -7.98 1.80
N PRO A 43 16.69 -8.79 2.31
CA PRO A 43 16.91 -10.23 2.45
C PRO A 43 16.85 -10.93 1.09
N PHE A 44 17.54 -12.05 0.91
CA PHE A 44 17.46 -12.82 -0.34
C PHE A 44 16.09 -13.49 -0.48
N THR A 45 15.62 -14.11 0.59
CA THR A 45 14.27 -14.65 0.75
C THR A 45 13.77 -14.37 2.16
N THR A 46 12.46 -14.39 2.36
CA THR A 46 11.84 -14.41 3.69
C THR A 46 10.81 -15.52 3.74
N ASP A 47 10.51 -16.04 4.93
CA ASP A 47 9.48 -17.07 5.13
C ASP A 47 8.08 -16.62 4.68
N HIS A 48 7.86 -15.30 4.60
CA HIS A 48 6.54 -14.73 4.34
C HIS A 48 6.51 -13.71 3.19
N GLY A 49 6.72 -14.21 1.96
CA GLY A 49 6.27 -13.53 0.73
C GLY A 49 7.27 -12.59 0.06
N TRP A 50 8.57 -12.79 0.31
CA TRP A 50 9.64 -12.12 -0.44
C TRP A 50 10.65 -13.14 -0.97
N ASP A 51 10.94 -13.06 -2.26
CA ASP A 51 12.00 -13.82 -2.94
C ASP A 51 12.59 -12.93 -4.04
N VAL A 52 13.90 -12.71 -3.99
CA VAL A 52 14.64 -11.91 -4.98
C VAL A 52 14.52 -12.51 -6.38
N ARG A 53 14.45 -13.83 -6.55
CA ARG A 53 14.33 -14.47 -7.86
C ARG A 53 12.98 -14.21 -8.50
N GLU A 54 11.91 -14.22 -7.70
CA GLU A 54 10.57 -13.87 -8.18
C GLU A 54 10.51 -12.38 -8.55
N ALA A 55 11.10 -11.50 -7.73
CA ALA A 55 11.19 -10.07 -8.04
C ALA A 55 11.98 -9.80 -9.34
N ILE A 56 13.10 -10.51 -9.56
CA ILE A 56 13.87 -10.47 -10.80
C ILE A 56 13.00 -10.89 -11.99
N ARG A 57 12.32 -12.03 -11.87
CA ARG A 57 11.48 -12.55 -12.95
C ARG A 57 10.36 -11.57 -13.30
N ALA A 58 9.67 -11.02 -12.30
CA ALA A 58 8.60 -10.06 -12.51
C ALA A 58 9.10 -8.82 -13.26
N HIS A 59 10.22 -8.22 -12.83
CA HIS A 59 10.78 -7.05 -13.51
C HIS A 59 11.20 -7.33 -14.95
N VAL A 60 11.85 -8.46 -15.23
CA VAL A 60 12.28 -8.81 -16.60
C VAL A 60 11.07 -8.97 -17.54
N LEU A 61 9.93 -9.43 -17.02
CA LEU A 61 8.69 -9.55 -17.79
C LEU A 61 7.97 -8.21 -17.98
N GLU A 62 8.03 -7.33 -16.98
CA GLU A 62 7.27 -6.07 -16.96
C GLU A 62 8.03 -4.89 -17.58
N SER A 63 9.35 -4.91 -17.53
CA SER A 63 10.20 -3.77 -17.90
C SER A 63 11.16 -4.14 -19.03
N PRO A 64 11.23 -3.33 -20.10
CA PRO A 64 12.23 -3.52 -21.16
C PRO A 64 13.63 -3.05 -20.75
N TYR A 65 13.78 -2.39 -19.60
CA TYR A 65 15.04 -1.80 -19.14
C TYR A 65 15.80 -2.75 -18.20
N PRO A 66 17.15 -2.78 -18.28
CA PRO A 66 17.97 -3.58 -17.38
C PRO A 66 17.67 -3.28 -15.91
N MET A 67 17.54 -4.33 -15.10
CA MET A 67 17.30 -4.17 -13.67
C MET A 67 18.48 -3.49 -12.99
N LEU A 68 18.16 -2.54 -12.11
CA LEU A 68 19.11 -1.89 -11.21
C LEU A 68 18.91 -2.40 -9.77
N PRO A 69 19.92 -2.27 -8.89
CA PRO A 69 19.78 -2.68 -7.48
C PRO A 69 18.66 -1.90 -6.77
N VAL A 70 18.40 -0.65 -7.18
CA VAL A 70 17.30 0.16 -6.63
C VAL A 70 15.93 -0.47 -6.87
N ASP A 71 15.75 -1.25 -7.95
CA ASP A 71 14.46 -1.86 -8.28
C ASP A 71 14.13 -3.00 -7.30
N LEU A 72 15.13 -3.83 -6.94
CA LEU A 72 14.99 -4.81 -5.87
C LEU A 72 14.70 -4.16 -4.52
N ALA A 73 15.44 -3.10 -4.18
CA ALA A 73 15.21 -2.37 -2.94
C ALA A 73 13.80 -1.74 -2.88
N ARG A 74 13.27 -1.27 -4.02
CA ARG A 74 11.89 -0.77 -4.13
C ARG A 74 10.87 -1.90 -3.97
N GLY A 75 11.08 -3.03 -4.63
CA GLY A 75 10.24 -4.22 -4.49
C GLY A 75 10.16 -4.69 -3.03
N TRP A 76 11.31 -4.75 -2.35
CA TRP A 76 11.36 -5.13 -0.93
C TRP A 76 10.59 -4.18 -0.05
N ARG A 77 10.78 -2.87 -0.22
CA ARG A 77 10.03 -1.85 0.54
C ARG A 77 8.53 -1.93 0.28
N ALA A 78 8.12 -2.22 -0.96
CA ALA A 78 6.72 -2.41 -1.31
C ALA A 78 6.14 -3.65 -0.59
N CYS A 79 6.82 -4.79 -0.65
CA CYS A 79 6.43 -6.02 0.06
C CYS A 79 6.33 -5.79 1.57
N ARG A 80 7.36 -5.18 2.18
CA ARG A 80 7.37 -4.84 3.61
C ARG A 80 6.19 -3.94 4.00
N ARG A 81 5.91 -2.90 3.21
CA ARG A 81 4.80 -1.97 3.46
C ARG A 81 3.45 -2.66 3.35
N ASP A 82 3.25 -3.45 2.31
CA ASP A 82 2.03 -4.23 2.08
C ASP A 82 1.78 -5.24 3.22
N ARG A 83 2.83 -5.93 3.65
CA ARG A 83 2.78 -6.84 4.79
C ARG A 83 2.39 -6.12 6.09
N LEU A 84 3.01 -4.97 6.38
CA LEU A 84 2.67 -4.16 7.54
C LEU A 84 1.25 -3.58 7.45
N ALA A 85 0.76 -3.25 6.26
CA ALA A 85 -0.61 -2.77 6.06
C ALA A 85 -1.67 -3.83 6.38
N ARG A 86 -1.33 -5.13 6.27
CA ARG A 86 -2.19 -6.25 6.66
C ARG A 86 -2.10 -6.63 8.14
N HIS A 87 -1.08 -6.17 8.85
CA HIS A 87 -0.82 -6.56 10.22
C HIS A 87 -1.66 -5.74 11.20
N THR A 88 -2.38 -6.42 12.09
CA THR A 88 -2.97 -5.84 13.28
C THR A 88 -2.11 -6.20 14.48
N ASP A 89 -1.65 -5.19 15.22
CA ASP A 89 -0.84 -5.40 16.43
C ASP A 89 -1.63 -6.26 17.44
N PRO A 90 -1.06 -7.39 17.92
CA PRO A 90 -1.72 -8.23 18.91
C PRO A 90 -1.75 -7.52 20.27
N THR A 91 -2.66 -7.94 21.16
CA THR A 91 -2.56 -7.58 22.57
C THR A 91 -1.29 -8.23 23.16
N PRO A 92 -0.34 -7.44 23.69
CA PRO A 92 0.85 -7.96 24.35
C PRO A 92 0.53 -8.86 25.54
N PHE A 93 1.43 -9.80 25.84
CA PHE A 93 1.37 -10.60 27.07
C PHE A 93 2.00 -9.87 28.27
N ALA A 94 2.83 -8.86 28.01
CA ALA A 94 3.39 -8.01 29.06
C ALA A 94 2.31 -7.38 29.95
N ASP A 95 2.70 -7.09 31.20
CA ASP A 95 1.85 -6.38 32.15
C ASP A 95 1.45 -5.00 31.60
N PRO A 96 0.15 -4.65 31.51
CA PRO A 96 -0.27 -3.32 31.08
C PRO A 96 0.23 -2.19 31.98
N ASP A 97 0.58 -2.48 33.23
CA ASP A 97 1.12 -1.51 34.17
C ASP A 97 2.65 -1.31 34.01
N ASP A 98 3.32 -2.14 33.19
CA ASP A 98 4.70 -1.92 32.74
C ASP A 98 4.72 -1.41 31.27
N PRO A 99 4.70 -0.08 31.07
CA PRO A 99 4.66 0.49 29.73
C PRO A 99 5.93 0.17 28.91
N THR A 100 7.05 -0.11 29.56
CA THR A 100 8.31 -0.40 28.86
C THR A 100 8.28 -1.81 28.27
N ALA A 101 7.88 -2.80 29.07
CA ALA A 101 7.71 -4.17 28.60
C ALA A 101 6.63 -4.25 27.50
N TRP A 102 5.51 -3.55 27.71
CA TRP A 102 4.40 -3.49 26.76
C TRP A 102 4.83 -2.95 25.38
N GLN A 103 5.53 -1.82 25.35
CA GLN A 103 6.01 -1.21 24.10
C GLN A 103 7.05 -2.08 23.41
N ALA A 104 7.97 -2.68 24.17
CA ALA A 104 9.01 -3.53 23.61
C ALA A 104 8.43 -4.76 22.89
N GLU A 105 7.37 -5.35 23.42
CA GLU A 105 6.68 -6.49 22.79
C GLU A 105 5.99 -6.09 21.49
N LEU A 106 5.27 -4.96 21.47
CA LEU A 106 4.65 -4.44 20.25
C LEU A 106 5.67 -4.16 19.15
N LEU A 107 6.76 -3.48 19.48
CA LEU A 107 7.84 -3.18 18.53
C LEU A 107 8.49 -4.45 18.00
N ARG A 108 8.68 -5.46 18.85
CA ARG A 108 9.22 -6.77 18.45
C ARG A 108 8.30 -7.47 17.47
N SER A 109 6.99 -7.54 17.75
CA SER A 109 5.99 -8.12 16.84
C SER A 109 6.02 -7.43 15.49
N ARG A 110 5.93 -6.09 15.49
CA ARG A 110 5.93 -5.30 14.26
C ARG A 110 7.22 -5.44 13.47
N SER A 111 8.36 -5.52 14.15
CA SER A 111 9.67 -5.73 13.51
C SER A 111 9.77 -7.12 12.88
N ALA A 112 9.34 -8.17 13.57
CA ALA A 112 9.34 -9.54 13.04
C ALA A 112 8.47 -9.66 11.78
N VAL A 113 7.31 -8.99 11.76
CA VAL A 113 6.48 -8.91 10.56
C VAL A 113 7.20 -8.08 9.48
N ALA A 114 7.74 -6.91 9.81
CA ALA A 114 8.43 -6.05 8.85
C ALA A 114 9.59 -6.77 8.13
N THR A 115 10.37 -7.56 8.84
CA THR A 115 11.49 -8.35 8.27
C THR A 115 11.03 -9.64 7.59
N GLY A 116 9.77 -10.04 7.77
CA GLY A 116 9.21 -11.25 7.19
C GLY A 116 9.55 -12.53 7.96
N ALA A 117 10.03 -12.39 9.19
CA ALA A 117 10.26 -13.49 10.13
C ALA A 117 8.95 -13.99 10.78
N ALA A 118 7.88 -13.19 10.74
CA ALA A 118 6.55 -13.57 11.18
C ALA A 118 5.49 -13.18 10.15
N ALA A 119 4.44 -14.00 10.04
CA ALA A 119 3.29 -13.70 9.22
C ALA A 119 2.46 -12.56 9.84
N PRO A 120 1.80 -11.71 9.03
CA PRO A 120 0.86 -10.71 9.56
C PRO A 120 -0.27 -11.38 10.35
N SER A 121 -0.45 -10.98 11.61
CA SER A 121 -1.68 -11.30 12.35
C SER A 121 -2.86 -10.53 11.78
N SER A 122 -3.85 -11.25 11.28
CA SER A 122 -5.13 -10.72 10.79
C SER A 122 -6.20 -10.86 11.87
N GLN A 123 -6.09 -10.14 12.98
CA GLN A 123 -7.23 -10.00 13.90
C GLN A 123 -8.21 -8.96 13.33
N ARG A 124 -8.91 -9.36 12.25
CA ARG A 124 -10.08 -8.65 11.72
C ARG A 124 -11.38 -9.36 12.13
N GLN A 125 -11.36 -10.05 13.27
CA GLN A 125 -12.58 -10.62 13.85
C GLN A 125 -13.22 -9.61 14.79
N LEU A 126 -13.82 -8.58 14.21
CA LEU A 126 -15.13 -8.16 14.71
C LEU A 126 -16.10 -9.18 14.10
N PRO A 127 -16.62 -10.18 14.83
CA PRO A 127 -17.60 -11.09 14.29
C PRO A 127 -18.89 -10.30 14.02
N SER A 128 -19.00 -9.74 12.82
CA SER A 128 -20.17 -8.98 12.38
C SER A 128 -21.40 -9.87 12.10
N GLY A 129 -21.37 -11.15 12.49
CA GLY A 129 -22.32 -12.15 12.00
C GLY A 129 -23.29 -12.75 13.02
N ALA A 130 -23.06 -12.63 14.33
CA ALA A 130 -23.90 -13.39 15.30
C ALA A 130 -24.42 -12.59 16.50
N ARG A 131 -23.76 -11.48 16.90
CA ARG A 131 -24.18 -10.71 18.09
C ARG A 131 -25.18 -9.59 17.79
N THR A 132 -25.48 -9.30 16.52
CA THR A 132 -26.30 -8.13 16.14
C THR A 132 -27.78 -8.26 16.57
N ARG A 133 -28.31 -9.47 16.69
CA ARG A 133 -29.69 -9.72 17.16
C ARG A 133 -29.79 -9.48 18.67
N ASP A 134 -28.84 -10.03 19.41
CA ASP A 134 -28.74 -9.96 20.88
C ASP A 134 -28.44 -8.54 21.37
N ILE A 135 -27.71 -7.75 20.57
CA ILE A 135 -27.46 -6.33 20.87
C ILE A 135 -28.74 -5.49 20.82
N LYS A 136 -29.66 -5.74 19.87
CA LYS A 136 -30.93 -4.99 19.83
C LYS A 136 -31.79 -5.29 21.05
N GLU A 137 -31.88 -6.56 21.43
CA GLU A 137 -32.63 -7.01 22.59
C GLU A 137 -32.03 -6.45 23.88
N ARG A 138 -30.70 -6.55 24.05
CA ARG A 138 -29.98 -5.92 25.17
C ARG A 138 -30.07 -4.39 25.20
N LEU A 139 -30.11 -3.72 24.04
CA LEU A 139 -30.33 -2.28 23.98
C LEU A 139 -31.77 -1.90 24.35
N CYS A 140 -32.75 -2.74 24.02
CA CYS A 140 -34.12 -2.58 24.50
C CYS A 140 -34.23 -2.80 26.01
N GLU A 141 -33.53 -3.79 26.56
CA GLU A 141 -33.50 -4.07 28.01
C GLU A 141 -32.77 -2.99 28.82
N THR A 142 -31.61 -2.54 28.33
CA THR A 142 -30.80 -1.50 29.01
C THR A 142 -31.45 -0.12 28.87
N GLY A 143 -32.25 0.07 27.82
CA GLY A 143 -32.84 1.36 27.48
C GLY A 143 -31.80 2.40 27.04
N SER A 144 -32.18 3.67 27.12
CA SER A 144 -31.28 4.78 26.80
C SER A 144 -30.15 4.89 27.82
N CYS A 145 -28.89 4.91 27.36
CA CYS A 145 -27.71 5.16 28.21
C CYS A 145 -27.69 6.55 28.87
N ILE A 146 -28.58 7.45 28.46
CA ILE A 146 -28.76 8.77 29.05
C ILE A 146 -30.18 8.82 29.64
N PRO A 147 -30.32 9.00 30.97
CA PRO A 147 -31.63 9.13 31.61
C PRO A 147 -32.44 10.29 31.00
N PRO A 148 -33.78 10.17 30.86
CA PRO A 148 -34.61 11.20 30.24
C PRO A 148 -34.49 12.58 30.87
N ALA A 149 -34.34 12.64 32.20
CA ALA A 149 -34.14 13.90 32.93
C ALA A 149 -32.84 14.62 32.51
N VAL A 150 -31.73 13.87 32.38
CA VAL A 150 -30.44 14.40 31.93
C VAL A 150 -30.52 14.83 30.46
N ARG A 151 -31.30 14.13 29.64
CA ARG A 151 -31.54 14.52 28.25
C ARG A 151 -32.25 15.88 28.15
N ALA A 152 -33.30 16.09 28.95
CA ALA A 152 -34.04 17.35 29.00
C ALA A 152 -33.17 18.53 29.49
N GLU A 153 -32.26 18.31 30.43
CA GLU A 153 -31.29 19.33 30.86
C GLU A 153 -30.30 19.68 29.75
N LEU A 154 -29.87 18.69 28.96
CA LEU A 154 -28.93 18.88 27.85
C LEU A 154 -29.53 19.57 26.63
N ASP A 155 -30.86 19.60 26.48
CA ASP A 155 -31.56 20.28 25.37
C ASP A 155 -31.22 21.78 25.31
N ARG A 156 -30.98 22.41 26.47
CA ARG A 156 -30.54 23.81 26.56
C ARG A 156 -29.22 24.06 25.82
N TYR A 157 -28.32 23.07 25.83
CA TYR A 157 -26.99 23.15 25.25
C TYR A 157 -26.88 22.50 23.86
N ARG A 158 -27.91 21.74 23.43
CA ARG A 158 -27.91 20.93 22.19
C ARG A 158 -29.08 21.25 21.26
N ARG A 159 -29.47 22.53 21.17
CA ARG A 159 -30.65 23.00 20.41
C ARG A 159 -30.77 22.44 18.99
N GLY A 160 -29.67 22.34 18.23
CA GLY A 160 -29.70 21.77 16.87
C GLY A 160 -30.02 20.26 16.82
N ARG A 161 -29.68 19.50 17.86
CA ARG A 161 -29.95 18.07 17.98
C ARG A 161 -31.37 17.79 18.49
N ALA A 162 -31.84 18.59 19.45
CA ALA A 162 -33.20 18.49 19.98
C ALA A 162 -34.27 18.69 18.88
N VAL A 163 -34.02 19.60 17.93
CA VAL A 163 -34.87 19.79 16.75
C VAL A 163 -34.87 18.54 15.86
N GLY A 164 -33.70 17.96 15.58
CA GLY A 164 -33.59 16.75 14.77
C GLY A 164 -34.27 15.52 15.39
N GLU A 165 -34.15 15.34 16.71
CA GLU A 165 -34.81 14.25 17.42
C GLU A 165 -36.34 14.46 17.52
N ALA A 166 -36.81 15.70 17.67
CA ALA A 166 -38.25 16.02 17.64
C ALA A 166 -38.87 15.81 16.25
N THR A 167 -38.12 16.09 15.18
CA THR A 167 -38.54 15.77 13.80
C THR A 167 -38.57 14.25 13.58
N ALA A 168 -37.55 13.52 14.02
CA ALA A 168 -37.50 12.06 13.91
C ALA A 168 -38.57 11.34 14.75
N ALA A 169 -38.98 11.89 15.89
CA ALA A 169 -40.05 11.33 16.72
C ALA A 169 -41.47 11.55 16.15
N ARG A 170 -41.65 12.56 15.29
CA ARG A 170 -42.90 12.81 14.55
C ARG A 170 -43.06 11.91 13.32
N GLU A 171 -41.96 11.40 12.79
CA GLU A 171 -41.96 10.49 11.65
C GLU A 171 -41.85 9.04 12.15
N THR A 172 -42.98 8.35 12.33
CA THR A 172 -42.99 6.89 12.48
C THR A 172 -42.42 6.23 11.20
N PRO A 173 -41.74 5.08 11.30
CA PRO A 173 -40.83 4.60 10.26
C PRO A 173 -41.61 4.05 9.06
N ALA A 174 -41.60 4.78 7.95
CA ALA A 174 -41.88 4.17 6.65
C ALA A 174 -40.68 3.30 6.27
N HIS A 175 -40.79 1.99 6.56
CA HIS A 175 -40.01 0.99 5.85
C HIS A 175 -40.36 1.06 4.37
N SER A 176 -39.57 1.80 3.61
CA SER A 176 -39.38 1.66 2.16
C SER A 176 -38.15 2.48 1.80
N VAL A 177 -36.99 1.82 1.72
CA VAL A 177 -35.90 2.34 0.90
C VAL A 177 -36.26 1.95 -0.53
N PRO A 178 -36.58 2.88 -1.44
CA PRO A 178 -36.59 2.56 -2.85
C PRO A 178 -35.14 2.26 -3.23
N GLU A 179 -34.92 1.01 -3.63
CA GLU A 179 -33.70 0.53 -4.25
C GLU A 179 -33.59 1.14 -5.66
N ASP A 180 -33.23 2.41 -5.74
CA ASP A 180 -32.69 3.00 -6.97
C ASP A 180 -31.64 4.07 -6.63
N ARG A 181 -30.51 3.61 -6.09
CA ARG A 181 -29.26 4.38 -6.18
C ARG A 181 -28.50 3.89 -7.40
N ARG A 182 -28.83 4.47 -8.56
CA ARG A 182 -27.85 4.56 -9.65
C ARG A 182 -26.54 5.10 -9.08
N PRO A 183 -25.38 4.50 -9.41
CA PRO A 183 -24.10 5.00 -8.94
C PRO A 183 -23.90 6.42 -9.47
N VAL A 184 -23.72 7.37 -8.56
CA VAL A 184 -23.20 8.71 -8.87
C VAL A 184 -21.80 8.50 -9.46
N PRO A 185 -21.52 8.93 -10.70
CA PRO A 185 -20.16 8.91 -11.19
C PRO A 185 -19.32 9.84 -10.33
N SER A 186 -18.32 9.25 -9.68
CA SER A 186 -17.25 9.96 -8.99
C SER A 186 -16.69 11.05 -9.91
N ARG A 187 -16.70 12.28 -9.41
CA ARG A 187 -16.06 13.47 -9.99
C ARG A 187 -14.55 13.23 -10.08
N ARG A 188 -14.12 12.50 -11.11
CA ARG A 188 -12.73 12.47 -11.59
C ARG A 188 -12.50 13.80 -12.29
N GLY A 189 -11.39 14.46 -11.93
CA GLY A 189 -11.01 15.75 -12.49
C GLY A 189 -10.93 15.71 -14.01
N ASP A 190 -11.74 16.56 -14.64
CA ASP A 190 -11.55 17.00 -16.01
C ASP A 190 -10.33 17.94 -16.06
N THR A 191 -9.23 17.44 -16.62
CA THR A 191 -8.32 18.26 -17.40
C THR A 191 -8.07 17.56 -18.72
N ALA A 192 -9.10 17.52 -19.57
CA ALA A 192 -8.94 17.34 -21.01
C ALA A 192 -8.82 18.73 -21.64
N ARG A 193 -7.58 19.17 -21.86
CA ARG A 193 -7.24 20.31 -22.72
C ARG A 193 -7.35 19.82 -24.16
N SER A 194 -8.48 20.10 -24.80
CA SER A 194 -8.66 19.96 -26.25
C SER A 194 -8.97 21.35 -26.82
N GLY A 195 -7.93 22.03 -27.27
CA GLY A 195 -8.05 23.15 -28.20
C GLY A 195 -7.54 22.66 -29.55
N THR A 196 -8.47 22.27 -30.41
CA THR A 196 -8.20 21.97 -31.82
C THR A 196 -8.60 23.21 -32.62
N GLU A 197 -7.64 23.85 -33.27
CA GLU A 197 -7.88 24.63 -34.49
C GLU A 197 -6.68 24.55 -35.43
N PRO A 198 -6.87 24.77 -36.75
CA PRO A 198 -6.24 23.95 -37.78
C PRO A 198 -5.27 24.70 -38.70
N ARG A 199 -4.50 23.90 -39.44
CA ARG A 199 -3.84 24.17 -40.73
C ARG A 199 -2.78 25.28 -40.81
N ARG A 200 -1.56 24.87 -41.18
CA ARG A 200 -0.95 25.28 -42.46
C ARG A 200 0.11 24.26 -42.91
N PRO A 201 0.13 23.83 -44.18
CA PRO A 201 1.18 22.98 -44.73
C PRO A 201 2.38 23.85 -45.09
N MET A 202 3.59 23.42 -44.71
CA MET A 202 4.82 23.98 -45.26
C MET A 202 5.60 22.89 -45.98
N MET A 203 5.66 23.07 -47.29
CA MET A 203 6.39 22.29 -48.28
C MET A 203 7.91 22.26 -48.00
N PRO A 204 8.63 21.29 -48.60
CA PRO A 204 10.04 21.05 -48.35
C PRO A 204 10.92 22.07 -49.10
N ALA A 205 11.95 22.57 -48.42
CA ALA A 205 13.06 23.26 -49.07
C ALA A 205 14.17 22.24 -49.38
N THR A 206 14.28 21.92 -50.66
CA THR A 206 15.50 21.44 -51.31
C THR A 206 16.65 22.44 -51.16
N ALA A 207 17.85 21.98 -50.82
CA ALA A 207 19.12 22.59 -51.24
C ALA A 207 20.28 21.57 -51.20
N THR A 208 20.54 21.01 -52.38
CA THR A 208 21.80 20.75 -53.08
C THR A 208 23.17 20.90 -52.37
N SER A 209 23.99 19.87 -52.60
CA SER A 209 25.46 19.68 -52.62
C SER A 209 26.44 20.86 -52.53
N SER A 210 27.59 20.61 -51.88
CA SER A 210 28.96 20.67 -52.46
C SER A 210 30.00 20.23 -51.39
N VAL A 211 30.73 19.11 -51.52
CA VAL A 211 32.07 18.95 -52.13
C VAL A 211 33.11 20.00 -51.67
N GLY A 212 34.20 19.52 -51.05
CA GLY A 212 35.37 20.33 -50.70
C GLY A 212 36.54 19.51 -50.16
N THR A 213 37.48 19.21 -51.05
CA THR A 213 38.77 18.51 -50.89
C THR A 213 39.87 19.41 -50.28
N VAL A 214 40.67 18.85 -49.36
CA VAL A 214 42.16 18.89 -49.10
C VAL A 214 42.96 20.18 -49.44
N PRO A 215 43.95 20.56 -48.60
CA PRO A 215 45.35 20.20 -48.88
C PRO A 215 46.02 19.33 -47.79
#